data_AF-A0A7W0Z6M8-F1
#
_entry.id   AF-A0A7W0Z6M8-F1
#
_cell.length_a   1.000
_cell.length_b   1.000
_cell.length_c   1.000
_cell.angle_alpha   90.00
_cell.angle_beta   90.00
_cell.angle_gamma   90.00
#
_symmetry.space_group_name_H-M   'P 1'
#
loop_
_entity.id
_entity.type
_entity.pdbx_description
1 polymer ?
#
loop_
_entity_poly.entity_id
_entity_poly.type
_entity_poly.pdbx_seq_one_letter_code
_entity_poly.pdbx_strand_id
1 'polypeptide(L)' 'EFPAIEEIMAPISEALTDEEITALNALVDVDGETEEDVARQWMEDNGFVG' A
#
# COMPACT_ATOMS: atom_id res chain seq x y z
N GLU A 1 15.95 -13.51 12.89
CA GLU A 1 15.24 -12.22 12.87
C GLU A 1 15.81 -11.37 11.74
N PHE A 2 14.98 -10.53 11.11
CA PHE A 2 15.37 -9.66 9.99
C PHE A 2 15.00 -8.20 10.33
N PRO A 3 15.78 -7.51 11.17
CA PRO A 3 15.46 -6.15 11.64
C PRO A 3 15.32 -5.14 10.49
N ALA A 4 16.06 -5.33 9.40
CA ALA A 4 15.94 -4.49 8.22
C ALA A 4 14.57 -4.58 7.53
N ILE A 5 13.88 -5.74 7.60
CA ILE A 5 12.52 -5.87 7.06
C ILE A 5 11.54 -5.08 7.93
N GLU A 6 11.71 -5.14 9.26
CA GLU A 6 10.86 -4.39 10.19
C GLU A 6 11.01 -2.87 9.99
N GLU A 7 12.23 -2.38 9.82
CA GLU A 7 12.51 -0.97 9.53
C GLU A 7 11.86 -0.49 8.22
N ILE A 8 11.85 -1.33 7.19
CA ILE A 8 11.21 -1.03 5.90
C ILE A 8 9.68 -1.09 6.01
N MET A 9 9.14 -2.09 6.71
CA MET A 9 7.70 -2.34 6.79
C MET A 9 6.97 -1.40 7.77
N ALA A 10 7.66 -0.86 8.77
CA ALA A 10 7.08 0.03 9.77
C ALA A 10 6.35 1.25 9.16
N PRO A 11 6.97 2.09 8.30
CA PRO A 11 6.28 3.24 7.72
C PRO A 11 5.15 2.83 6.76
N ILE A 12 5.30 1.70 6.06
CA ILE A 12 4.25 1.16 5.18
C ILE A 12 3.02 0.78 6.01
N SER A 13 3.23 0.10 7.14
CA SER A 13 2.15 -0.32 8.03
C SER A 13 1.46 0.85 8.72
N GLU A 14 2.21 1.91 9.04
CA GLU A 14 1.67 3.14 9.62
C GLU A 14 0.79 3.91 8.62
N ALA A 15 1.16 3.93 7.34
CA ALA A 15 0.40 4.60 6.28
C ALA A 15 -0.91 3.86 5.92
N LEU A 16 -0.94 2.54 6.06
CA LEU A 16 -2.11 1.69 5.77
C LEU A 16 -3.16 1.75 6.89
N THR A 17 -3.78 2.92 7.06
CA THR A 17 -4.91 3.13 7.99
C THR A 17 -6.19 2.43 7.51
N ASP A 18 -7.19 2.30 8.38
CA ASP A 18 -8.50 1.76 8.01
C ASP A 18 -9.15 2.54 6.86
N GLU A 19 -9.00 3.87 6.86
CA GLU A 19 -9.49 4.75 5.80
C GLU A 19 -8.75 4.49 4.49
N GLU A 20 -7.42 4.39 4.56
CA GLU A 20 -6.57 4.17 3.39
C GLU A 20 -6.86 2.82 2.72
N ILE A 21 -6.89 1.73 3.51
CA ILE A 21 -7.22 0.39 3.00
C ILE A 21 -8.63 0.34 2.42
N THR A 22 -9.59 1.05 3.02
CA THR A 22 -10.96 1.13 2.47
C THR A 22 -10.97 1.81 1.10
N ALA A 23 -10.20 2.88 0.92
CA ALA A 23 -10.06 3.56 -0.37
C ALA A 23 -9.40 2.66 -1.42
N LEU A 24 -8.32 1.97 -1.06
CA LEU A 24 -7.62 1.04 -1.98
C LEU A 24 -8.52 -0.12 -2.41
N ASN A 25 -9.30 -0.69 -1.47
CA ASN A 25 -10.24 -1.75 -1.81
C ASN A 25 -11.35 -1.28 -2.76
N ALA A 26 -11.78 -0.01 -2.66
CA ALA A 26 -12.79 0.53 -3.58
C ALA A 26 -12.28 0.58 -5.03
N LEU A 27 -11.00 0.88 -5.26
CA LEU A 27 -10.40 0.87 -6.60
C LEU A 27 -10.48 -0.53 -7.24
N VAL A 28 -10.31 -1.58 -6.44
CA VAL A 28 -10.40 -2.97 -6.92
C VAL A 28 -11.86 -3.41 -7.09
N ASP A 29 -12.66 -3.29 -6.03
CA ASP A 29 -14.00 -3.88 -5.97
C ASP A 29 -15.05 -3.09 -6.78
N VAL A 30 -14.85 -1.78 -6.92
CA VAL A 30 -15.80 -0.87 -7.60
C VAL A 30 -15.27 -0.43 -8.95
N ASP A 31 -14.02 0.03 -9.01
CA ASP A 31 -13.46 0.60 -10.24
C ASP A 31 -12.81 -0.45 -11.15
N GLY A 32 -12.61 -1.67 -10.63
CA GLY A 32 -12.14 -2.84 -11.40
C GLY A 32 -10.66 -2.82 -11.72
N GLU A 33 -9.86 -2.06 -10.96
CA GLU A 33 -8.40 -2.09 -11.05
C GLU A 33 -7.83 -3.41 -10.50
N THR A 34 -6.63 -3.80 -10.94
CA THR A 34 -5.97 -4.99 -10.40
C THR A 34 -5.31 -4.67 -9.07
N GLU A 35 -5.26 -5.64 -8.16
CA GLU A 35 -4.62 -5.46 -6.86
C GLU A 35 -3.13 -5.12 -6.99
N GLU A 36 -2.46 -5.65 -8.03
CA GLU A 36 -1.05 -5.36 -8.31
C GLU A 36 -0.85 -3.89 -8.74
N ASP A 37 -1.69 -3.39 -9.64
CA ASP A 37 -1.58 -2.02 -10.14
C ASP A 37 -1.88 -1.01 -9.03
N VAL A 38 -2.94 -1.25 -8.24
CA VAL A 38 -3.30 -0.41 -7.09
C VAL A 38 -2.18 -0.37 -6.06
N ALA A 39 -1.62 -1.54 -5.69
CA ALA A 39 -0.54 -1.60 -4.72
C ALA A 39 0.74 -0.92 -5.24
N ARG A 40 1.10 -1.13 -6.52
CA ARG A 40 2.28 -0.51 -7.13
C ARG A 40 2.13 1.00 -7.18
N GLN A 41 1.02 1.50 -7.70
CA GLN A 41 0.75 2.93 -7.80
C GLN A 41 0.76 3.59 -6.42
N TRP A 42 0.10 2.98 -5.43
CA TRP A 42 0.12 3.50 -4.06
C TRP A 42 1.52 3.55 -3.45
N MET A 43 2.34 2.51 -3.66
CA MET A 43 3.73 2.51 -3.20
C MET A 43 4.59 3.56 -3.90
N GLU A 44 4.35 3.82 -5.18
CA GLU A 44 5.03 4.89 -5.95
C GLU A 44 4.61 6.28 -5.47
N ASP A 45 3.30 6.52 -5.31
CA ASP A 45 2.75 7.80 -4.88
C ASP A 45 3.18 8.19 -3.45
N ASN A 46 3.35 7.19 -2.58
CA ASN A 46 3.88 7.38 -1.22
C ASN A 46 5.42 7.36 -1.16
N GLY A 47 6.11 7.17 -2.29
CA GLY A 47 7.57 7.20 -2.38
C GLY A 47 8.28 6.00 -1.73
N PHE A 48 7.57 4.88 -1.55
CA PHE A 48 8.15 3.64 -1.05
C PHE A 48 8.92 2.86 -2.12
N VAL A 49 8.52 3.02 -3.39
CA VAL A 49 9.20 2.46 -4.57
C VAL A 49 9.21 3.49 -5.72
N GLY A 50 9.97 3.24 -6.79
CA GLY A 50 10.03 4.11 -7.96
C GLY A 50 10.70 3.46 -9.17
#